data_AF-A0A5R1NIJ1-F1
#
_entry.id   AF-A0A5R1NIJ1-F1
#
_cell.length_a   1.000
_cell.length_b   1.000
_cell.length_c   1.000
_cell.angle_alpha   90.00
_cell.angle_beta   90.00
_cell.angle_gamma   90.00
#
_symmetry.space_group_name_H-M   'P 1'
#
loop_
_entity.id
_entity.type
_entity.pdbx_description
1 polymer ?
#
loop_
_entity_poly.entity_id
_entity_poly.type
_entity_poly.pdbx_seq_one_letter_code
_entity_poly.pdbx_strand_id
1 'polypeptide(L)'
;MNKKTALWCVPAFALGVAVLTSGPAFAATGDASYQGTLDAINGSNGSGTVSVEVSGDQATVTQTVTGLAETFDGKPYPHVQHIHIGAKGECPTTAADT
;
A
#
# COMPACT_ATOMS: atom_id res chain seq x y z
N MET A 1 -29.25 -48.31 9.52
CA MET A 1 -28.40 -47.81 8.41
C MET A 1 -27.52 -48.95 7.92
N ASN A 2 -27.60 -49.31 6.63
CA ASN A 2 -26.89 -50.44 6.03
C ASN A 2 -25.39 -50.11 5.92
N LYS A 3 -24.53 -50.92 6.56
CA LYS A 3 -23.06 -50.76 6.61
C LYS A 3 -22.40 -50.71 5.23
N LYS A 4 -23.07 -51.25 4.19
CA LYS A 4 -22.60 -51.21 2.80
C LYS A 4 -22.73 -49.82 2.17
N THR A 5 -23.71 -49.02 2.59
CA THR A 5 -23.93 -47.67 2.04
C THR A 5 -22.88 -46.67 2.55
N ALA A 6 -22.35 -46.88 3.76
CA ALA A 6 -21.27 -46.07 4.32
C ALA A 6 -19.94 -46.25 3.57
N LEU A 7 -19.70 -47.43 2.97
CA LEU A 7 -18.42 -47.77 2.32
C LEU A 7 -18.22 -47.07 0.97
N TRP A 8 -19.30 -46.70 0.28
CA TRP A 8 -19.26 -46.07 -1.05
C TRP A 8 -19.21 -44.54 -1.01
N CYS A 9 -19.49 -43.91 0.14
CA CYS A 9 -19.42 -42.45 0.30
C CYS A 9 -18.01 -41.94 0.62
N VAL A 10 -17.10 -42.80 1.05
CA VAL A 10 -15.73 -42.44 1.46
C VAL A 10 -14.86 -41.94 0.30
N PRO A 11 -14.84 -42.58 -0.90
CA PRO A 11 -13.97 -42.14 -1.99
C PRO A 11 -14.41 -40.80 -2.60
N ALA A 12 -15.71 -40.57 -2.71
CA ALA A 12 -16.28 -39.34 -3.27
C ALA A 12 -15.99 -38.12 -2.38
N PHE A 13 -16.02 -38.31 -1.05
CA PHE A 13 -15.66 -37.26 -0.11
C PHE A 13 -14.16 -36.94 -0.13
N ALA A 14 -13.30 -37.96 -0.26
CA ALA A 14 -11.86 -37.78 -0.33
C ALA A 14 -11.39 -37.02 -1.59
N LEU A 15 -12.02 -37.28 -2.75
CA LEU A 15 -11.73 -36.55 -3.99
C LEU A 15 -12.26 -35.10 -3.97
N GLY A 16 -13.42 -34.87 -3.33
CA GLY A 16 -13.96 -33.52 -3.17
C GLY A 16 -13.07 -32.62 -2.31
N VAL A 17 -12.51 -33.15 -1.23
CA VAL A 17 -11.61 -32.39 -0.33
C VAL A 17 -10.30 -31.99 -1.03
N ALA A 18 -9.74 -32.84 -1.90
CA ALA A 18 -8.49 -32.52 -2.60
C ALA A 18 -8.62 -31.33 -3.57
N VAL A 19 -9.77 -31.18 -4.23
CA VAL A 19 -10.05 -30.05 -5.15
C VAL A 19 -10.35 -28.75 -4.39
N LEU A 20 -10.89 -28.82 -3.18
CA LEU A 20 -11.13 -27.64 -2.33
C LEU A 20 -9.85 -27.09 -1.68
N THR A 21 -8.79 -27.91 -1.59
CA THR A 21 -7.48 -27.47 -1.07
C THR A 21 -6.55 -26.87 -2.12
N SER A 22 -6.85 -27.03 -3.41
CA SER A 22 -6.14 -26.33 -4.49
C SER A 22 -6.68 -24.91 -4.65
N GLY A 23 -6.44 -24.08 -3.64
CA GLY A 23 -6.54 -22.63 -3.80
C GLY A 23 -5.49 -22.15 -4.80
N PRO A 24 -5.72 -21.03 -5.51
CA PRO A 24 -4.70 -20.43 -6.34
C PRO A 24 -3.45 -20.16 -5.50
N ALA A 25 -2.29 -20.62 -5.98
CA ALA A 25 -1.02 -20.15 -5.46
C ALA A 25 -0.87 -18.70 -5.92
N PHE A 26 -1.25 -17.75 -5.07
CA PHE A 26 -0.82 -16.38 -5.26
C PHE A 26 0.69 -16.38 -5.06
N ALA A 27 1.46 -16.24 -6.14
CA ALA A 27 2.79 -15.71 -5.99
C ALA A 27 2.60 -14.36 -5.29
N ALA A 28 3.25 -14.16 -4.14
CA ALA A 28 3.46 -12.81 -3.63
C ALA A 28 4.40 -12.13 -4.64
N THR A 29 3.85 -11.69 -5.77
CA THR A 29 4.48 -10.61 -6.51
C THR A 29 4.62 -9.49 -5.49
N GLY A 30 5.78 -8.86 -5.38
CA GLY A 30 6.01 -7.77 -4.42
C GLY A 30 5.15 -6.52 -4.69
N ASP A 31 4.06 -6.70 -5.41
CA ASP A 31 3.14 -5.69 -5.86
C ASP A 31 2.31 -5.23 -4.67
N ALA A 32 2.22 -3.92 -4.51
CA ALA A 32 1.52 -3.32 -3.40
C ALA A 32 1.02 -1.94 -3.80
N SER A 33 -0.11 -1.53 -3.23
CA SER A 33 -0.63 -0.18 -3.40
C SER A 33 -0.80 0.48 -2.04
N TYR A 34 -0.27 1.69 -1.90
CA TYR A 34 -0.37 2.52 -0.71
C TYR A 34 -0.97 3.86 -1.10
N GLN A 35 -1.81 4.42 -0.24
CA GLN A 35 -2.43 5.72 -0.44
C GLN A 35 -2.42 6.48 0.88
N GLY A 36 -2.26 7.80 0.80
CA GLY A 36 -2.28 8.67 1.96
C GLY A 36 -2.73 10.08 1.61
N THR A 37 -3.27 10.77 2.60
CA THR A 37 -3.52 12.20 2.58
C THR A 37 -2.35 12.93 3.22
N LEU A 38 -2.00 14.09 2.68
CA LEU A 38 -0.98 14.98 3.21
C LEU A 38 -1.68 16.18 3.81
N ASP A 39 -1.57 16.34 5.12
CA ASP A 39 -2.05 17.52 5.83
C ASP A 39 -0.98 18.59 5.89
N ALA A 40 -1.41 19.86 5.82
CA ALA A 40 -0.53 20.98 6.05
C ALA A 40 -0.15 21.01 7.53
N ILE A 41 1.12 20.75 7.82
CA ILE A 41 1.71 20.87 9.14
C ILE A 41 2.70 22.03 9.16
N ASN A 42 2.90 22.61 10.33
CA ASN A 42 4.05 23.49 10.58
C ASN A 42 4.13 24.72 9.65
N GLY A 43 2.96 25.28 9.27
CA GLY A 43 2.87 26.44 8.40
C GLY A 43 3.28 26.19 6.93
N SER A 44 3.42 24.93 6.51
CA SER A 44 3.83 24.60 5.14
C SER A 44 2.83 25.04 4.06
N ASN A 45 1.55 25.19 4.43
CA ASN A 45 0.38 25.39 3.56
C ASN A 45 0.15 24.28 2.51
N GLY A 46 1.14 23.40 2.30
CA GLY A 46 1.10 22.28 1.38
C GLY A 46 0.20 21.18 1.88
N SER A 47 -0.76 20.77 1.07
CA SER A 47 -1.63 19.61 1.34
C SER A 47 -1.92 18.83 0.05
N GLY A 48 -2.45 17.62 0.16
CA GLY A 48 -2.75 16.83 -1.02
C GLY A 48 -2.98 15.34 -0.77
N THR A 49 -2.81 14.55 -1.83
CA THR A 49 -2.86 13.10 -1.80
C THR A 49 -1.62 12.50 -2.43
N VAL A 50 -1.23 11.33 -1.96
CA VAL A 50 -0.15 10.52 -2.52
C VAL A 50 -0.62 9.09 -2.69
N SER A 51 -0.25 8.48 -3.81
CA SER A 51 -0.36 7.05 -4.03
C SER A 51 0.97 6.48 -4.48
N VAL A 52 1.30 5.29 -3.98
CA VAL A 52 2.48 4.52 -4.38
C VAL A 52 2.02 3.16 -4.85
N GLU A 53 2.29 2.86 -6.12
CA GLU A 53 2.05 1.54 -6.71
C GLU A 53 3.39 0.86 -6.95
N VAL A 54 3.61 -0.27 -6.28
CA VAL A 54 4.77 -1.13 -6.45
C VAL A 54 4.37 -2.25 -7.41
N SER A 55 5.18 -2.48 -8.44
CA SER A 55 5.08 -3.64 -9.31
C SER A 55 6.48 -4.22 -9.53
N GLY A 56 6.72 -5.43 -9.02
CA GLY A 56 8.05 -6.06 -9.02
C GLY A 56 9.12 -5.20 -8.35
N ASP A 57 10.05 -4.67 -9.13
CA ASP A 57 11.16 -3.82 -8.70
C ASP A 57 10.94 -2.32 -8.99
N GLN A 58 9.76 -1.93 -9.46
CA GLN A 58 9.41 -0.55 -9.76
C GLN A 58 8.36 0.00 -8.79
N ALA A 59 8.52 1.27 -8.42
CA ALA A 59 7.53 2.03 -7.64
C ALA A 59 7.11 3.28 -8.43
N THR A 60 5.82 3.37 -8.74
CA THR A 60 5.19 4.55 -9.34
C THR A 60 4.58 5.40 -8.24
N VAL A 61 5.09 6.61 -8.07
CA VAL A 61 4.57 7.58 -7.09
C VAL A 61 3.77 8.63 -7.83
N THR A 62 2.51 8.80 -7.44
CA THR A 62 1.63 9.86 -7.97
C THR A 62 1.21 10.77 -6.82
N GLN A 63 1.34 12.08 -7.02
CA GLN A 63 0.97 13.09 -6.03
C GLN A 63 0.13 14.18 -6.65
N THR A 64 -0.94 14.56 -5.97
CA THR A 64 -1.73 15.76 -6.27
C THR A 64 -1.61 16.69 -5.09
N VAL A 65 -0.99 17.85 -5.27
CA VAL A 65 -0.65 18.78 -4.18
C VAL A 65 -1.16 20.18 -4.49
N THR A 66 -1.45 20.93 -3.44
CA THR A 66 -1.83 22.34 -3.47
C THR A 66 -1.17 23.11 -2.33
N GLY A 67 -1.08 24.43 -2.44
CA GLY A 67 -0.58 25.30 -1.38
C GLY A 67 0.94 25.31 -1.20
N LEU A 68 1.69 24.63 -2.08
CA LEU A 68 3.14 24.71 -2.10
C LEU A 68 3.60 26.09 -2.57
N ALA A 69 4.67 26.60 -1.95
CA ALA A 69 5.21 27.90 -2.31
C ALA A 69 5.80 27.88 -3.73
N GLU A 70 5.28 28.73 -4.61
CA GLU A 70 5.75 28.82 -6.00
C GLU A 70 7.14 29.46 -6.11
N THR A 71 7.52 30.27 -5.11
CA THR A 71 8.80 30.99 -5.10
C THR A 71 9.53 30.88 -3.78
N PHE A 72 10.86 30.92 -3.87
CA PHE A 72 11.79 31.00 -2.75
C PHE A 72 12.88 32.00 -3.12
N ASP A 73 13.09 33.02 -2.28
CA ASP A 73 14.03 34.13 -2.57
C ASP A 73 13.77 34.82 -3.93
N GLY A 74 12.49 35.03 -4.23
CA GLY A 74 12.04 35.70 -5.47
C GLY A 74 12.24 34.89 -6.76
N LYS A 75 12.63 33.62 -6.67
CA LYS A 75 12.85 32.73 -7.82
C LYS A 75 11.88 31.54 -7.77
N PRO A 76 11.59 30.87 -8.90
CA PRO A 76 10.81 29.64 -8.89
C PRO A 76 11.38 28.63 -7.89
N TYR A 77 10.51 28.07 -7.04
CA TYR A 77 10.94 27.16 -5.99
C TYR A 77 10.91 25.71 -6.49
N PRO A 78 12.07 25.05 -6.70
CA PRO A 78 12.08 23.62 -6.96
C PRO A 78 11.67 22.83 -5.71
N HIS A 79 10.65 21.98 -5.85
CA HIS A 79 10.24 21.05 -4.80
C HIS A 79 11.00 19.73 -4.95
N VAL A 80 11.93 19.47 -4.03
CA VAL A 80 12.68 18.21 -4.00
C VAL A 80 11.86 17.12 -3.33
N GLN A 81 11.93 15.90 -3.87
CA GLN A 81 11.25 14.73 -3.35
C GLN A 81 12.27 13.62 -3.12
N HIS A 82 12.21 12.98 -1.95
CA HIS A 82 13.06 11.85 -1.60
C HIS A 82 12.28 10.79 -0.82
N ILE A 83 12.72 9.54 -0.92
CA ILE A 83 12.14 8.42 -0.18
C ILE A 83 12.90 8.27 1.13
N HIS A 84 12.21 8.39 2.25
CA HIS A 84 12.76 8.11 3.58
C HIS A 84 12.72 6.61 3.84
N ILE A 85 13.88 5.95 3.82
CA ILE A 85 14.01 4.52 4.11
C ILE A 85 14.07 4.33 5.63
N GLY A 86 13.22 3.47 6.19
CA GLY A 86 13.11 3.25 7.64
C GLY A 86 12.10 4.15 8.36
N ALA A 87 11.22 4.83 7.60
CA ALA A 87 10.19 5.73 8.10
C ALA A 87 9.47 5.21 9.36
N LYS A 88 9.58 5.94 10.48
CA LYS A 88 8.74 5.70 11.68
C LYS A 88 7.25 5.96 11.43
N GLY A 89 6.90 6.56 10.28
CA GLY A 89 5.54 7.00 9.98
C GLY A 89 5.12 8.23 10.78
N GLU A 90 6.06 8.92 11.43
CA GLU A 90 5.78 10.10 12.25
C GLU A 90 6.32 11.35 11.55
N CYS A 91 5.41 12.28 11.26
CA CYS A 91 5.80 13.64 10.90
C CYS A 91 6.39 14.35 12.14
N PRO A 92 7.37 15.26 11.96
CA PRO A 92 7.79 16.15 13.05
C PRO A 92 6.57 16.87 13.65
N THR A 93 6.48 16.89 14.98
CA THR A 93 5.42 17.65 15.65
C THR A 93 5.63 19.16 15.47
N THR A 94 4.61 19.96 15.79
CA THR A 94 4.70 21.43 15.81
C THR A 94 5.79 21.97 16.74
N ALA A 95 6.31 21.16 17.67
CA ALA A 95 7.47 21.54 18.49
C ALA A 95 8.78 21.68 17.68
N ALA A 96 8.83 21.17 16.46
CA ALA A 96 9.98 21.35 15.56
C ALA A 96 10.00 22.73 14.87
N ASP A 97 8.97 23.56 15.10
CA ASP A 97 8.81 24.87 14.45
C ASP A 97 9.44 26.02 15.25
N THR A 98 10.01 25.73 16.42
CA THR A 98 10.62 26.68 17.36
C THR A 98 12.02 26.24 17.76
#